data_AF-A0A8S1HU15-F1
#
_entry.id   AF-A0A8S1HU15-F1
#
_cell.length_a   1.000
_cell.length_b   1.000
_cell.length_c   1.000
_cell.angle_alpha   90.00
_cell.angle_beta   90.00
_cell.angle_gamma   90.00
#
_symmetry.space_group_name_H-M   'P 1'
#
loop_
_entity.id
_entity.type
_entity.pdbx_description
1 polymer ?
#
loop_
_entity_poly.entity_id
_entity_poly.type
_entity_poly.pdbx_seq_one_letter_code
_entity_poly.pdbx_strand_id
1 'polypeptide(L)'
;MDPSDDDKDLSPVMVSGCFSCFLKAPSRESEKAKEQQKIFQAGQDSLAREHEAKMADLKAKNDELLARKTEEIRRSLQQEKLKYEARKNKREEEEKRRQEEFLEERRLQDEKEEQKAAVHKLKMQEVDERMKLEQREHEKRLAEMRRKFDLLQEERQREWSRRQQQANEQLRQLLQLLVQRRWNQMIENRWANRLMFLSGLNRPVIREFRDLRNEFDRIMVAPQGHINFNLKSLALAADSVLSVVRNEINTMRNESEQLAECFRQSGALFVQDIQESVNEVVGKCTALHDLLEKFKVECATGTASRNSLDRLKEAESLLQNAVGKIPAIHSLKAKYQNQNWHYEDDVQSSVIITEIID
;
A
#
# COMPACT_ATOMS: atom_id res chain seq x y z
N MET A 1 19.18 -95.51 -5.11
CA MET A 1 19.48 -96.07 -6.43
C MET A 1 20.88 -96.63 -6.36
N ASP A 2 20.94 -97.95 -6.18
CA ASP A 2 21.86 -98.84 -6.89
C ASP A 2 21.95 -98.45 -8.39
N PRO A 3 22.98 -98.88 -9.17
CA PRO A 3 23.63 -100.19 -9.01
C PRO A 3 25.14 -100.28 -9.41
N SER A 4 25.74 -101.44 -9.07
CA SER A 4 26.50 -102.37 -9.96
C SER A 4 27.80 -101.93 -10.66
N ASP A 5 28.81 -102.75 -10.90
CA ASP A 5 29.11 -104.15 -10.58
C ASP A 5 30.50 -104.47 -11.21
N ASP A 6 31.08 -105.59 -10.77
CA ASP A 6 31.83 -106.57 -11.57
C ASP A 6 33.31 -106.33 -11.97
N ASP A 7 34.20 -107.00 -11.21
CA ASP A 7 34.64 -108.38 -11.47
C ASP A 7 36.13 -108.70 -11.76
N LYS A 8 36.50 -109.83 -11.16
CA LYS A 8 37.43 -110.91 -11.59
C LYS A 8 38.95 -110.69 -11.38
N ASP A 9 39.62 -111.28 -10.38
CA ASP A 9 39.69 -112.66 -9.87
C ASP A 9 40.79 -113.51 -10.56
N LEU A 10 41.40 -114.41 -9.77
CA LEU A 10 42.26 -115.56 -10.11
C LEU A 10 43.81 -115.41 -10.10
N SER A 11 44.37 -115.79 -8.95
CA SER A 11 45.52 -116.68 -8.67
C SER A 11 45.54 -117.98 -9.56
N PRO A 12 46.32 -119.09 -9.33
CA PRO A 12 47.35 -119.42 -8.31
C PRO A 12 48.49 -120.42 -8.79
N VAL A 13 49.22 -120.99 -7.79
CA VAL A 13 49.88 -122.35 -7.70
C VAL A 13 51.29 -122.51 -8.32
N MET A 14 52.38 -122.61 -7.52
CA MET A 14 52.97 -123.77 -6.80
C MET A 14 53.37 -124.97 -7.70
N VAL A 15 54.53 -125.62 -7.55
CA VAL A 15 54.82 -126.83 -6.73
C VAL A 15 56.16 -127.38 -7.30
N SER A 16 57.28 -127.50 -6.57
CA SER A 16 57.71 -128.57 -5.63
C SER A 16 58.68 -129.62 -6.23
N GLY A 17 59.58 -130.13 -5.39
CA GLY A 17 60.20 -131.48 -5.49
C GLY A 17 61.63 -131.49 -6.05
N CYS A 18 62.75 -131.63 -5.31
CA CYS A 18 63.13 -132.42 -4.13
C CYS A 18 63.59 -133.87 -4.45
N PHE A 19 64.68 -134.29 -3.76
CA PHE A 19 65.29 -135.65 -3.61
C PHE A 19 66.14 -136.22 -4.76
N SER A 20 67.23 -136.98 -4.59
CA SER A 20 68.19 -137.28 -3.49
C SER A 20 69.14 -138.39 -4.01
N CYS A 21 70.41 -138.39 -3.56
CA CYS A 21 71.30 -139.51 -3.14
C CYS A 21 71.14 -140.93 -3.77
N PHE A 22 72.18 -141.73 -4.07
CA PHE A 22 73.03 -142.49 -3.13
C PHE A 22 74.05 -143.42 -3.87
N LEU A 23 75.33 -143.46 -3.39
CA LEU A 23 76.36 -144.56 -3.33
C LEU A 23 76.76 -145.38 -4.60
N LYS A 24 77.92 -146.07 -4.75
CA LYS A 24 78.96 -146.64 -3.85
C LYS A 24 80.26 -146.98 -4.65
N ALA A 25 81.39 -147.18 -3.93
CA ALA A 25 82.80 -147.43 -4.34
C ALA A 25 83.13 -148.88 -4.83
N PRO A 26 84.40 -149.44 -4.91
CA PRO A 26 85.82 -148.94 -4.89
C PRO A 26 86.87 -149.68 -5.82
N SER A 27 88.17 -149.31 -5.68
CA SER A 27 89.49 -149.99 -5.97
C SER A 27 90.05 -150.04 -7.41
N ARG A 28 91.12 -149.27 -7.75
CA ARG A 28 92.59 -149.59 -7.78
C ARG A 28 92.92 -150.75 -8.73
N GLU A 29 93.64 -150.59 -9.84
CA GLU A 29 95.05 -150.21 -10.07
C GLU A 29 95.18 -149.68 -11.52
N SER A 30 96.04 -148.73 -11.87
CA SER A 30 97.41 -149.04 -12.33
C SER A 30 98.00 -147.74 -12.93
N GLU A 31 99.24 -147.45 -12.58
CA GLU A 31 99.97 -146.17 -12.60
C GLU A 31 100.30 -145.52 -13.97
N LYS A 32 99.38 -145.50 -14.94
CA LYS A 32 99.59 -144.77 -16.22
C LYS A 32 98.43 -143.84 -16.64
N ALA A 33 97.46 -143.59 -15.75
CA ALA A 33 96.25 -142.80 -16.02
C ALA A 33 96.23 -141.37 -15.41
N LYS A 34 97.35 -140.84 -14.91
CA LYS A 34 97.43 -139.51 -14.26
C LYS A 34 97.89 -138.37 -15.19
N GLU A 35 98.20 -138.65 -16.44
CA GLU A 35 98.75 -137.64 -17.37
C GLU A 35 97.76 -137.20 -18.47
N GLN A 36 96.75 -138.02 -18.81
CA GLN A 36 95.71 -137.66 -19.78
C GLN A 36 94.48 -136.95 -19.17
N GLN A 37 94.33 -136.94 -17.84
CA GLN A 37 93.21 -136.27 -17.15
C GLN A 37 93.45 -134.75 -16.91
N LYS A 38 94.70 -134.28 -16.98
CA LYS A 38 95.04 -132.84 -16.87
C LYS A 38 94.71 -132.04 -18.15
N ILE A 39 94.66 -132.68 -19.31
CA ILE A 39 94.36 -132.00 -20.58
C ILE A 39 92.85 -131.80 -20.78
N PHE A 40 92.00 -132.67 -20.21
CA PHE A 40 90.54 -132.55 -20.32
C PHE A 40 89.93 -131.49 -19.39
N GLN A 41 90.47 -131.31 -18.17
CA GLN A 41 90.01 -130.26 -17.24
C GLN A 41 90.38 -128.84 -17.70
N ALA A 42 91.50 -128.66 -18.40
CA ALA A 42 91.87 -127.36 -18.99
C ALA A 42 90.94 -126.92 -20.15
N GLY A 43 90.27 -127.87 -20.83
CA GLY A 43 89.29 -127.57 -21.89
C GLY A 43 87.92 -127.13 -21.37
N GLN A 44 87.50 -127.62 -20.20
CA GLN A 44 86.21 -127.24 -19.59
C GLN A 44 86.26 -125.84 -18.93
N ASP A 45 87.41 -125.45 -18.36
CA ASP A 45 87.57 -124.12 -17.76
C ASP A 45 87.67 -122.99 -18.79
N SER A 46 88.03 -123.28 -20.05
CA SER A 46 88.05 -122.29 -21.13
C SER A 46 86.66 -121.94 -21.66
N LEU A 47 85.73 -122.91 -21.70
CA LEU A 47 84.36 -122.71 -22.21
C LEU A 47 83.46 -121.97 -21.19
N ALA A 48 83.71 -122.16 -19.89
CA ALA A 48 82.99 -121.44 -18.83
C ALA A 48 83.31 -119.93 -18.83
N ARG A 49 84.59 -119.55 -19.04
CA ARG A 49 85.00 -118.13 -19.09
C ARG A 49 84.44 -117.39 -20.31
N GLU A 50 84.30 -118.07 -21.44
CA GLU A 50 83.72 -117.47 -22.65
C GLU A 50 82.20 -117.19 -22.52
N HIS A 51 81.49 -118.04 -21.77
CA HIS A 51 80.06 -117.87 -21.49
C HIS A 51 79.78 -116.79 -20.44
N GLU A 52 80.66 -116.62 -19.44
CA GLU A 52 80.59 -115.51 -18.48
C GLU A 52 80.86 -114.15 -19.16
N ALA A 53 81.82 -114.08 -20.08
CA ALA A 53 82.11 -112.83 -20.81
C ALA A 53 80.93 -112.35 -21.68
N LYS A 54 80.18 -113.25 -22.32
CA LYS A 54 78.99 -112.90 -23.12
C LYS A 54 77.81 -112.42 -22.27
N MET A 55 77.60 -113.00 -21.10
CA MET A 55 76.53 -112.57 -20.18
C MET A 55 76.83 -111.20 -19.55
N ALA A 56 78.12 -110.90 -19.30
CA ALA A 56 78.53 -109.58 -18.83
C ALA A 56 78.31 -108.48 -19.89
N ASP A 57 78.63 -108.75 -21.17
CA ASP A 57 78.45 -107.78 -22.27
C ASP A 57 76.96 -107.50 -22.57
N LEU A 58 76.08 -108.51 -22.44
CA LEU A 58 74.62 -108.34 -22.58
C LEU A 58 73.99 -107.54 -21.42
N LYS A 59 74.50 -107.71 -20.19
CA LYS A 59 74.05 -106.89 -19.05
C LYS A 59 74.43 -105.42 -19.23
N ALA A 60 75.68 -105.15 -19.60
CA ALA A 60 76.16 -103.78 -19.82
C ALA A 60 75.37 -103.05 -20.91
N LYS A 61 75.04 -103.72 -22.03
CA LYS A 61 74.22 -103.14 -23.10
C LYS A 61 72.76 -102.89 -22.71
N ASN A 62 72.18 -103.69 -21.82
CA ASN A 62 70.81 -103.49 -21.34
C ASN A 62 70.72 -102.32 -20.34
N ASP A 63 71.69 -102.23 -19.43
CA ASP A 63 71.78 -101.13 -18.46
C ASP A 63 72.03 -99.77 -19.16
N GLU A 64 72.82 -99.73 -20.23
CA GLU A 64 73.04 -98.51 -21.01
C GLU A 64 71.76 -98.03 -21.74
N LEU A 65 70.93 -98.96 -22.21
CA LEU A 65 69.69 -98.66 -22.93
C LEU A 65 68.59 -98.13 -21.99
N LEU A 66 68.51 -98.68 -20.78
CA LEU A 66 67.64 -98.16 -19.71
C LEU A 66 68.07 -96.76 -19.27
N ALA A 67 69.36 -96.51 -19.09
CA ALA A 67 69.86 -95.18 -18.74
C ALA A 67 69.50 -94.11 -19.80
N ARG A 68 69.63 -94.43 -21.09
CA ARG A 68 69.25 -93.51 -22.19
C ARG A 68 67.75 -93.21 -22.19
N LYS A 69 66.88 -94.23 -22.08
CA LYS A 69 65.42 -94.01 -22.05
C LYS A 69 64.96 -93.20 -20.83
N THR A 70 65.60 -93.39 -19.69
CA THR A 70 65.26 -92.67 -18.46
C THR A 70 65.59 -91.18 -18.57
N GLU A 71 66.74 -90.84 -19.18
CA GLU A 71 67.13 -89.44 -19.38
C GLU A 71 66.28 -88.73 -20.45
N GLU A 72 65.81 -89.47 -21.47
CA GLU A 72 64.90 -88.94 -22.51
C GLU A 72 63.52 -88.58 -21.94
N ILE A 73 62.97 -89.44 -21.06
CA ILE A 73 61.73 -89.17 -20.32
C ILE A 73 61.89 -87.96 -19.41
N ARG A 74 63.04 -87.84 -18.71
CA ARG A 74 63.33 -86.70 -17.83
C ARG A 74 63.37 -85.36 -18.59
N ARG A 75 63.99 -85.33 -19.78
CA ARG A 75 64.05 -84.14 -20.64
C ARG A 75 62.69 -83.75 -21.20
N SER A 76 61.88 -84.74 -21.60
CA SER A 76 60.49 -84.53 -22.06
C SER A 76 59.63 -83.86 -20.97
N LEU A 77 59.65 -84.40 -19.75
CA LEU A 77 58.89 -83.88 -18.62
C LEU A 77 59.31 -82.44 -18.23
N GLN A 78 60.60 -82.14 -18.31
CA GLN A 78 61.12 -80.80 -18.00
C GLN A 78 60.70 -79.76 -19.06
N GLN A 79 60.70 -80.14 -20.35
CA GLN A 79 60.19 -79.28 -21.41
C GLN A 79 58.68 -79.04 -21.30
N GLU A 80 57.91 -80.03 -20.87
CA GLU A 80 56.47 -79.89 -20.71
C GLU A 80 56.10 -78.96 -19.54
N LYS A 81 56.82 -79.05 -18.41
CA LYS A 81 56.67 -78.11 -17.29
C LYS A 81 56.97 -76.66 -17.69
N LEU A 82 58.05 -76.43 -18.43
CA LEU A 82 58.38 -75.08 -18.93
C LEU A 82 57.31 -74.54 -19.89
N LYS A 83 56.74 -75.39 -20.75
CA LYS A 83 55.62 -75.00 -21.63
C LYS A 83 54.34 -74.69 -20.83
N TYR A 84 54.07 -75.43 -19.76
CA TYR A 84 52.94 -75.19 -18.87
C TYR A 84 53.09 -73.85 -18.12
N GLU A 85 54.27 -73.60 -17.53
CA GLU A 85 54.57 -72.33 -16.85
C GLU A 85 54.54 -71.14 -17.82
N ALA A 86 55.09 -71.27 -19.03
CA ALA A 86 55.02 -70.23 -20.04
C ALA A 86 53.57 -69.92 -20.48
N ARG A 87 52.72 -70.95 -20.61
CA ARG A 87 51.29 -70.77 -20.91
C ARG A 87 50.53 -70.14 -19.76
N LYS A 88 50.86 -70.49 -18.52
CA LYS A 88 50.26 -69.91 -17.31
C LYS A 88 50.64 -68.43 -17.17
N ASN A 89 51.93 -68.11 -17.28
CA ASN A 89 52.41 -66.72 -17.22
C ASN A 89 51.80 -65.86 -18.33
N LYS A 90 51.69 -66.39 -19.56
CA LYS A 90 51.05 -65.66 -20.66
C LYS A 90 49.58 -65.35 -20.39
N ARG A 91 48.84 -66.28 -19.76
CA ARG A 91 47.44 -66.04 -19.37
C ARG A 91 47.33 -65.01 -18.26
N GLU A 92 48.19 -65.08 -17.24
CA GLU A 92 48.21 -64.12 -16.13
C GLU A 92 48.60 -62.70 -16.62
N GLU A 93 49.51 -62.60 -17.59
CA GLU A 93 49.89 -61.32 -18.19
C GLU A 93 48.79 -60.74 -19.09
N GLU A 94 48.13 -61.57 -19.90
CA GLU A 94 46.93 -61.15 -20.65
C GLU A 94 45.78 -60.73 -19.73
N GLU A 95 45.59 -61.41 -18.60
CA GLU A 95 44.57 -61.07 -17.61
C GLU A 95 44.89 -59.75 -16.89
N LYS A 96 46.15 -59.51 -16.53
CA LYS A 96 46.60 -58.21 -15.99
C LYS A 96 46.40 -57.08 -17.00
N ARG A 97 46.76 -57.29 -18.27
CA ARG A 97 46.54 -56.27 -19.31
C ARG A 97 45.06 -55.93 -19.49
N ARG A 98 44.17 -56.92 -19.47
CA ARG A 98 42.72 -56.67 -19.53
C ARG A 98 42.20 -55.91 -18.30
N GLN A 99 42.74 -56.20 -17.11
CA GLN A 99 42.39 -55.48 -15.89
C GLN A 99 42.88 -54.03 -15.94
N GLU A 100 44.10 -53.79 -16.44
CA GLU A 100 44.65 -52.44 -16.63
C GLU A 100 43.84 -51.66 -17.67
N GLU A 101 43.53 -52.26 -18.82
CA GLU A 101 42.69 -51.65 -19.87
C GLU A 101 41.28 -51.31 -19.35
N PHE A 102 40.67 -52.20 -18.55
CA PHE A 102 39.36 -51.93 -17.93
C PHE A 102 39.42 -50.80 -16.89
N LEU A 103 40.48 -50.73 -16.09
CA LEU A 103 40.67 -49.66 -15.11
C LEU A 103 40.95 -48.31 -15.80
N GLU A 104 41.71 -48.32 -16.89
CA GLU A 104 42.01 -47.13 -17.69
C GLU A 104 40.75 -46.64 -18.43
N GLU A 105 39.97 -47.54 -19.04
CA GLU A 105 38.69 -47.21 -19.67
C GLU A 105 37.70 -46.62 -18.66
N ARG A 106 37.63 -47.19 -17.45
CA ARG A 106 36.79 -46.68 -16.37
C ARG A 106 37.23 -45.29 -15.90
N ARG A 107 38.54 -45.04 -15.76
CA ARG A 107 39.07 -43.70 -15.42
C ARG A 107 38.73 -42.67 -16.48
N LEU A 108 38.92 -43.01 -17.76
CA LEU A 108 38.57 -42.12 -18.87
C LEU A 108 37.07 -41.84 -18.94
N GLN A 109 36.23 -42.82 -18.55
CA GLN A 109 34.79 -42.62 -18.44
C GLN A 109 34.43 -41.70 -17.28
N ASP A 110 35.01 -41.93 -16.10
CA ASP A 110 34.81 -41.08 -14.91
C ASP A 110 35.26 -39.64 -15.20
N GLU A 111 36.42 -39.43 -15.83
CA GLU A 111 36.90 -38.11 -16.26
C GLU A 111 35.96 -37.43 -17.26
N LYS A 112 35.39 -38.17 -18.21
CA LYS A 112 34.40 -37.64 -19.17
C LYS A 112 33.09 -37.27 -18.46
N GLU A 113 32.65 -38.06 -17.50
CA GLU A 113 31.45 -37.80 -16.71
C GLU A 113 31.64 -36.58 -15.80
N GLU A 114 32.80 -36.44 -15.17
CA GLU A 114 33.18 -35.24 -14.40
C GLU A 114 33.25 -33.99 -15.27
N GLN A 115 33.85 -34.08 -16.47
CA GLN A 115 33.88 -32.96 -17.42
C GLN A 115 32.47 -32.58 -17.87
N LYS A 116 31.59 -33.55 -18.17
CA LYS A 116 30.19 -33.29 -18.51
C LYS A 116 29.44 -32.64 -17.34
N ALA A 117 29.66 -33.11 -16.11
CA ALA A 117 29.05 -32.55 -14.90
C ALA A 117 29.54 -31.11 -14.65
N ALA A 118 30.83 -30.84 -14.83
CA ALA A 118 31.41 -29.51 -14.70
C ALA A 118 30.83 -28.53 -15.74
N VAL A 119 30.75 -28.95 -17.02
CA VAL A 119 30.14 -28.14 -18.09
C VAL A 119 28.66 -27.88 -17.81
N HIS A 120 27.91 -28.89 -17.35
CA HIS A 120 26.50 -28.72 -16.98
C HIS A 120 26.34 -27.72 -15.83
N LYS A 121 27.19 -27.81 -14.80
CA LYS A 121 27.19 -26.87 -13.66
C LYS A 121 27.47 -25.43 -14.10
N LEU A 122 28.44 -25.22 -14.99
CA LEU A 122 28.75 -23.89 -15.55
C LEU A 122 27.57 -23.34 -16.36
N LYS A 123 26.94 -24.16 -17.21
CA LYS A 123 25.74 -23.75 -17.97
C LYS A 123 24.58 -23.38 -17.06
N MET A 124 24.36 -24.13 -15.98
CA MET A 124 23.34 -23.80 -14.98
C MET A 124 23.63 -22.47 -14.28
N GLN A 125 24.89 -22.22 -13.90
CA GLN A 125 25.29 -20.93 -13.32
C GLN A 125 25.07 -19.77 -14.30
N GLU A 126 25.39 -19.94 -15.58
CA GLU A 126 25.16 -18.90 -16.60
C GLU A 126 23.67 -18.62 -16.79
N VAL A 127 22.82 -19.65 -16.81
CA VAL A 127 21.37 -19.51 -16.89
C VAL A 127 20.81 -18.79 -15.66
N ASP A 128 21.26 -19.16 -14.46
CA ASP A 128 20.85 -18.52 -13.21
C ASP A 128 21.28 -17.04 -13.17
N GLU A 129 22.48 -16.71 -13.65
CA GLU A 129 22.97 -15.33 -13.74
C GLU A 129 22.15 -14.50 -14.73
N ARG A 130 21.84 -15.06 -15.91
CA ARG A 130 20.96 -14.42 -16.90
C ARG A 130 19.57 -14.17 -16.35
N MET A 131 18.98 -15.16 -15.67
CA MET A 131 17.66 -15.02 -15.05
C MET A 131 17.67 -13.94 -13.96
N LYS A 132 18.71 -13.87 -13.13
CA LYS A 132 18.85 -12.81 -12.11
C LYS A 132 19.01 -11.42 -12.73
N LEU A 133 19.74 -11.29 -13.84
CA LEU A 133 19.86 -10.01 -14.54
C LEU A 133 18.52 -9.57 -15.12
N GLU A 134 17.79 -10.47 -15.77
CA GLU A 134 16.47 -10.18 -16.34
C GLU A 134 15.45 -9.81 -15.26
N GLN A 135 15.45 -10.52 -14.12
CA GLN A 135 14.63 -10.16 -12.96
C GLN A 135 14.96 -8.76 -12.44
N ARG A 136 16.24 -8.42 -12.29
CA ARG A 136 16.66 -7.07 -11.86
C ARG A 136 16.23 -5.99 -12.85
N GLU A 137 16.30 -6.24 -14.16
CA GLU A 137 15.82 -5.30 -15.15
C GLU A 137 14.29 -5.15 -15.10
N HIS A 138 13.57 -6.25 -14.95
CA HIS A 138 12.12 -6.22 -14.80
C HIS A 138 11.69 -5.45 -13.54
N GLU A 139 12.34 -5.70 -12.40
CA GLU A 139 12.13 -4.96 -11.16
C GLU A 139 12.42 -3.47 -11.31
N LYS A 140 13.51 -3.10 -12.01
CA LYS A 140 13.81 -1.69 -12.32
C LYS A 140 12.71 -1.05 -13.15
N ARG A 141 12.24 -1.72 -14.22
CA ARG A 141 11.13 -1.22 -15.06
C ARG A 141 9.84 -1.08 -14.26
N LEU A 142 9.52 -2.05 -13.41
CA LEU A 142 8.36 -1.96 -12.51
C LEU A 142 8.50 -0.79 -11.53
N ALA A 143 9.68 -0.58 -10.94
CA ALA A 143 9.94 0.54 -10.04
C ALA A 143 9.80 1.89 -10.76
N GLU A 144 10.29 2.02 -11.98
CA GLU A 144 10.11 3.21 -12.81
C GLU A 144 8.65 3.47 -13.16
N MET A 145 7.90 2.43 -13.54
CA MET A 145 6.45 2.56 -13.81
C MET A 145 5.67 2.96 -12.56
N ARG A 146 5.98 2.38 -11.40
CA ARG A 146 5.36 2.77 -10.12
C ARG A 146 5.65 4.23 -9.79
N ARG A 147 6.90 4.68 -9.88
CA ARG A 147 7.27 6.10 -9.67
C ARG A 147 6.52 7.04 -10.62
N LYS A 148 6.41 6.68 -11.91
CA LYS A 148 5.64 7.49 -12.88
C LYS A 148 4.15 7.53 -12.53
N PHE A 149 3.59 6.41 -12.08
CA PHE A 149 2.20 6.34 -11.66
C PHE A 149 1.94 7.21 -10.42
N ASP A 150 2.82 7.14 -9.42
CA ASP A 150 2.72 7.94 -8.19
C ASP A 150 2.79 9.44 -8.52
N LEU A 151 3.71 9.86 -9.39
CA LEU A 151 3.81 11.26 -9.83
C LEU A 151 2.54 11.73 -10.56
N LEU A 152 1.98 10.92 -11.45
CA LEU A 152 0.72 11.24 -12.15
C LEU A 152 -0.46 11.32 -11.17
N GLN A 153 -0.48 10.48 -10.15
CA GLN A 153 -1.52 10.51 -9.12
C GLN A 153 -1.42 11.79 -8.28
N GLU A 154 -0.21 12.19 -7.88
CA GLU A 154 0.03 13.46 -7.18
C GLU A 154 -0.35 14.68 -8.03
N GLU A 155 0.04 14.71 -9.31
CA GLU A 155 -0.33 15.80 -10.22
C GLU A 155 -1.84 15.92 -10.38
N ARG A 156 -2.52 14.79 -10.60
CA ARG A 156 -3.99 14.75 -10.68
C ARG A 156 -4.63 15.25 -9.39
N GLN A 157 -4.10 14.86 -8.23
CA GLN A 157 -4.62 15.30 -6.94
C GLN A 157 -4.40 16.80 -6.74
N ARG A 158 -3.23 17.35 -7.11
CA ARG A 158 -2.96 18.79 -7.06
C ARG A 158 -3.89 19.57 -7.99
N GLU A 159 -4.09 19.10 -9.22
CA GLU A 159 -5.02 19.72 -10.16
C GLU A 159 -6.45 19.68 -9.65
N TRP A 160 -6.89 18.54 -9.11
CA TRP A 160 -8.21 18.41 -8.50
C TRP A 160 -8.41 19.40 -7.36
N SER A 161 -7.46 19.48 -6.42
CA SER A 161 -7.52 20.44 -5.32
C SER A 161 -7.57 21.89 -5.81
N ARG A 162 -6.79 22.24 -6.84
CA ARG A 162 -6.85 23.59 -7.44
C ARG A 162 -8.21 23.89 -8.07
N ARG A 163 -8.77 22.95 -8.83
CA ARG A 163 -10.10 23.11 -9.45
C ARG A 163 -11.19 23.24 -8.38
N GLN A 164 -11.11 22.44 -7.32
CA GLN A 164 -12.05 22.52 -6.21
C GLN A 164 -11.97 23.86 -5.48
N GLN A 165 -10.76 24.37 -5.22
CA GLN A 165 -10.56 25.70 -4.65
C GLN A 165 -11.14 26.80 -5.53
N GLN A 166 -10.89 26.75 -6.85
CA GLN A 166 -11.45 27.71 -7.80
C GLN A 166 -12.97 27.66 -7.84
N ALA A 167 -13.57 26.46 -7.88
CA ALA A 167 -15.02 26.30 -7.86
C ALA A 167 -15.64 26.83 -6.57
N ASN A 168 -15.01 26.57 -5.42
CA ASN A 168 -15.46 27.09 -4.13
C ASN A 168 -15.38 28.61 -4.06
N GLU A 169 -14.31 29.21 -4.60
CA GLU A 169 -14.15 30.66 -4.66
C GLU A 169 -15.20 31.32 -5.58
N GLN A 170 -15.44 30.73 -6.76
CA GLN A 170 -16.51 31.18 -7.66
C GLN A 170 -17.89 31.06 -7.01
N LEU A 171 -18.14 29.97 -6.28
CA LEU A 171 -19.39 29.77 -5.54
C LEU A 171 -19.57 30.85 -4.47
N ARG A 172 -18.53 31.14 -3.68
CA ARG A 172 -18.56 32.23 -2.68
C ARG A 172 -18.86 33.59 -3.33
N GLN A 173 -18.21 33.91 -4.45
CA GLN A 173 -18.47 35.15 -5.18
C GLN A 173 -19.90 35.24 -5.73
N LEU A 174 -20.45 34.13 -6.24
CA LEU A 174 -21.84 34.08 -6.72
C LEU A 174 -22.84 34.21 -5.58
N LEU A 175 -22.63 33.48 -4.48
CA LEU A 175 -23.44 33.64 -3.26
C LEU A 175 -23.39 35.09 -2.80
N GLN A 176 -22.22 35.73 -2.90
CA GLN A 176 -22.07 37.13 -2.57
C GLN A 176 -22.93 38.06 -3.43
N LEU A 177 -22.86 37.92 -4.75
CA LEU A 177 -23.67 38.73 -5.64
C LEU A 177 -25.17 38.49 -5.42
N LEU A 178 -25.59 37.26 -5.12
CA LEU A 178 -26.99 36.92 -4.85
C LEU A 178 -27.50 37.54 -3.54
N VAL A 179 -26.72 37.46 -2.46
CA VAL A 179 -27.05 38.09 -1.17
C VAL A 179 -27.16 39.61 -1.33
N GLN A 180 -26.20 40.24 -2.02
CA GLN A 180 -26.24 41.68 -2.29
C GLN A 180 -27.45 42.07 -3.15
N ARG A 181 -27.76 41.30 -4.19
CA ARG A 181 -28.93 41.55 -5.04
C ARG A 181 -30.23 41.44 -4.26
N ARG A 182 -30.38 40.39 -3.45
CA ARG A 182 -31.57 40.19 -2.59
C ARG A 182 -31.70 41.31 -1.57
N TRP A 183 -30.61 41.71 -0.93
CA TRP A 183 -30.56 42.83 0.00
C TRP A 183 -31.01 44.14 -0.67
N ASN A 184 -30.41 44.47 -1.82
CA ASN A 184 -30.78 45.67 -2.57
C ASN A 184 -32.25 45.67 -2.95
N GLN A 185 -32.77 44.55 -3.45
CA GLN A 185 -34.18 44.42 -3.82
C GLN A 185 -35.11 44.57 -2.62
N MET A 186 -34.79 43.94 -1.48
CA MET A 186 -35.58 44.07 -0.26
C MET A 186 -35.62 45.51 0.24
N ILE A 187 -34.47 46.17 0.28
CA ILE A 187 -34.36 47.56 0.76
C ILE A 187 -35.03 48.55 -0.20
N GLU A 188 -34.81 48.40 -1.51
CA GLU A 188 -35.40 49.28 -2.51
C GLU A 188 -36.91 49.10 -2.64
N ASN A 189 -37.40 47.86 -2.70
CA ASN A 189 -38.83 47.63 -2.95
C ASN A 189 -39.68 47.74 -1.69
N ARG A 190 -39.17 47.33 -0.52
CA ARG A 190 -39.99 47.23 0.70
C ARG A 190 -39.77 48.40 1.66
N TRP A 191 -38.58 48.98 1.69
CA TRP A 191 -38.21 49.97 2.71
C TRP A 191 -38.11 51.39 2.19
N ALA A 192 -37.86 51.60 0.89
CA ALA A 192 -37.71 52.93 0.34
C ALA A 192 -38.93 53.83 0.60
N ASN A 193 -40.12 53.35 0.24
CA ASN A 193 -41.36 54.08 0.42
C ASN A 193 -41.69 54.27 1.91
N ARG A 194 -41.46 53.24 2.72
CA ARG A 194 -41.72 53.30 4.17
C ARG A 194 -40.81 54.32 4.87
N LEU A 195 -39.52 54.36 4.54
CA LEU A 195 -38.58 55.35 5.10
C LEU A 195 -38.89 56.77 4.62
N MET A 196 -39.29 56.95 3.36
CA MET A 196 -39.76 58.25 2.88
C MET A 196 -41.05 58.69 3.59
N PHE A 197 -41.96 57.77 3.86
CA PHE A 197 -43.16 58.04 4.65
C PHE A 197 -42.80 58.45 6.08
N LEU A 198 -41.97 57.67 6.79
CA LEU A 198 -41.55 57.94 8.16
C LEU A 198 -40.85 59.31 8.31
N SER A 199 -39.94 59.63 7.38
CA SER A 199 -39.28 60.96 7.36
C SER A 199 -40.22 62.11 6.96
N GLY A 200 -41.31 61.82 6.24
CA GLY A 200 -42.30 62.80 5.78
C GLY A 200 -43.46 63.05 6.76
N LEU A 201 -43.68 62.14 7.70
CA LEU A 201 -44.85 62.12 8.59
C LEU A 201 -44.99 63.40 9.45
N ASN A 202 -43.89 64.01 9.89
CA ASN A 202 -43.92 65.21 10.74
C ASN A 202 -44.16 66.54 10.01
N ARG A 203 -44.28 66.54 8.67
CA ARG A 203 -44.54 67.76 7.89
C ARG A 203 -45.82 68.52 8.29
N PRO A 204 -46.95 67.86 8.63
CA PRO A 204 -48.15 68.54 9.12
C PRO A 204 -47.91 69.26 10.45
N VAL A 205 -47.19 68.63 11.40
CA VAL A 205 -46.83 69.26 12.69
C VAL A 205 -46.05 70.56 12.47
N ILE A 206 -45.04 70.54 11.61
CA ILE A 206 -44.22 71.72 11.28
C ILE A 206 -45.07 72.84 10.66
N ARG A 207 -46.05 72.48 9.81
CA ARG A 207 -46.94 73.45 9.17
C ARG A 207 -47.86 74.11 10.21
N GLU A 208 -48.59 73.32 10.97
CA GLU A 208 -49.52 73.82 12.00
C GLU A 208 -48.79 74.63 13.08
N PHE A 209 -47.59 74.19 13.48
CA PHE A 209 -46.78 74.92 14.44
C PHE A 209 -46.31 76.28 13.92
N ARG A 210 -45.97 76.37 12.63
CA ARG A 210 -45.61 77.64 11.99
C ARG A 210 -46.79 78.61 12.00
N ASP A 211 -47.99 78.12 11.72
CA ASP A 211 -49.20 78.94 11.71
C ASP A 211 -49.54 79.43 13.13
N LEU A 212 -49.42 78.57 14.14
CA LEU A 212 -49.54 78.94 15.55
C LEU A 212 -48.54 80.04 15.93
N ARG A 213 -47.28 79.90 15.51
CA ARG A 213 -46.21 80.87 15.79
C ARG A 213 -46.51 82.23 15.16
N ASN A 214 -46.92 82.24 13.90
CA ASN A 214 -47.27 83.46 13.17
C ASN A 214 -48.46 84.18 13.82
N GLU A 215 -49.43 83.42 14.30
CA GLU A 215 -50.59 83.97 15.00
C GLU A 215 -50.20 84.56 16.36
N PHE A 216 -49.36 83.88 17.13
CA PHE A 216 -48.81 84.45 18.38
C PHE A 216 -48.03 85.75 18.11
N ASP A 217 -47.17 85.76 17.09
CA ASP A 217 -46.39 86.95 16.70
C ASP A 217 -47.32 88.14 16.38
N ARG A 218 -48.43 87.92 15.68
CA ARG A 218 -49.44 88.97 15.38
C ARG A 218 -50.11 89.48 16.65
N ILE A 219 -50.48 88.59 17.56
CA ILE A 219 -51.16 88.95 18.82
C ILE A 219 -50.26 89.80 19.70
N MET A 220 -48.97 89.48 19.79
CA MET A 220 -48.01 90.20 20.63
C MET A 220 -47.71 91.63 20.16
N VAL A 221 -48.02 91.96 18.90
CA VAL A 221 -47.87 93.31 18.33
C VAL A 221 -49.19 94.10 18.43
N ALA A 222 -50.30 93.46 18.79
CA ALA A 222 -51.61 94.10 18.88
C ALA A 222 -51.72 95.06 20.09
N PRO A 223 -52.62 96.06 20.03
CA PRO A 223 -52.90 96.95 21.16
C PRO A 223 -53.32 96.17 22.43
N GLN A 224 -52.78 96.57 23.59
CA GLN A 224 -52.90 95.88 24.88
C GLN A 224 -54.32 95.43 25.26
N GLY A 225 -55.36 96.18 24.87
CA GLY A 225 -56.76 95.87 25.20
C GLY A 225 -57.34 94.61 24.55
N HIS A 226 -56.74 94.11 23.46
CA HIS A 226 -57.23 92.93 22.73
C HIS A 226 -56.38 91.67 22.96
N ILE A 227 -55.25 91.78 23.65
CA ILE A 227 -54.29 90.68 23.81
C ILE A 227 -54.95 89.48 24.50
N ASN A 228 -55.64 89.69 25.63
CA ASN A 228 -56.27 88.60 26.38
C ASN A 228 -57.40 87.89 25.60
N PHE A 229 -58.17 88.64 24.80
CA PHE A 229 -59.21 88.02 23.96
C PHE A 229 -58.58 87.21 22.82
N ASN A 230 -57.54 87.75 22.19
CA ASN A 230 -56.85 87.08 21.10
C ASN A 230 -56.05 85.85 21.57
N LEU A 231 -55.48 85.86 22.79
CA LEU A 231 -54.82 84.70 23.39
C LEU A 231 -55.78 83.51 23.59
N LYS A 232 -57.06 83.77 23.92
CA LYS A 232 -58.07 82.69 23.97
C LYS A 232 -58.33 82.07 22.60
N SER A 233 -58.33 82.87 21.54
CA SER A 233 -58.39 82.35 20.16
C SER A 233 -57.16 81.52 19.82
N LEU A 234 -55.97 81.92 20.32
CA LEU A 234 -54.74 81.16 20.14
C LEU A 234 -54.77 79.80 20.86
N ALA A 235 -55.48 79.69 21.99
CA ALA A 235 -55.68 78.40 22.65
C ALA A 235 -56.43 77.39 21.74
N LEU A 236 -57.36 77.86 20.91
CA LEU A 236 -58.05 77.02 19.91
C LEU A 236 -57.10 76.61 18.77
N ALA A 237 -56.21 77.50 18.34
CA ALA A 237 -55.18 77.16 17.37
C ALA A 237 -54.20 76.11 17.93
N ALA A 238 -53.83 76.23 19.21
CA ALA A 238 -53.00 75.24 19.90
C ALA A 238 -53.67 73.86 19.96
N ASP A 239 -55.00 73.80 20.08
CA ASP A 239 -55.77 72.54 19.99
C ASP A 239 -55.65 71.84 18.63
N SER A 240 -55.59 72.61 17.53
CA SER A 240 -55.31 72.06 16.19
C SER A 240 -53.95 71.37 16.16
N VAL A 241 -52.91 72.06 16.65
CA VAL A 241 -51.55 71.51 16.70
C VAL A 241 -51.49 70.26 17.59
N LEU A 242 -52.14 70.29 18.76
CA LEU A 242 -52.23 69.15 19.67
C LEU A 242 -52.88 67.94 19.01
N SER A 243 -53.96 68.13 18.25
CA SER A 243 -54.61 67.06 17.51
C SER A 243 -53.67 66.41 16.49
N VAL A 244 -52.94 67.23 15.72
CA VAL A 244 -51.99 66.75 14.71
C VAL A 244 -50.82 66.01 15.37
N VAL A 245 -50.24 66.54 16.44
CA VAL A 245 -49.16 65.88 17.19
C VAL A 245 -49.65 64.55 17.79
N ARG A 246 -50.87 64.48 18.31
CA ARG A 246 -51.43 63.24 18.85
C ARG A 246 -51.61 62.16 17.78
N ASN A 247 -52.11 62.54 16.60
CA ASN A 247 -52.24 61.62 15.47
C ASN A 247 -50.87 61.10 15.02
N GLU A 248 -49.86 61.97 15.02
CA GLU A 248 -48.49 61.61 14.68
C GLU A 248 -47.88 60.64 15.70
N ILE A 249 -48.06 60.88 17.00
CA ILE A 249 -47.64 59.94 18.06
C ILE A 249 -48.25 58.56 17.86
N ASN A 250 -49.56 58.50 17.61
CA ASN A 250 -50.27 57.24 17.41
C ASN A 250 -49.76 56.52 16.16
N THR A 251 -49.56 57.24 15.07
CA THR A 251 -49.03 56.68 13.81
C THR A 251 -47.63 56.12 13.99
N MET A 252 -46.73 56.89 14.62
CA MET A 252 -45.35 56.46 14.87
C MET A 252 -45.25 55.31 15.88
N ARG A 253 -46.13 55.24 16.88
CA ARG A 253 -46.21 54.06 17.78
C ARG A 253 -46.63 52.81 17.02
N ASN A 254 -47.68 52.90 16.21
CA ASN A 254 -48.15 51.77 15.39
C ASN A 254 -47.04 51.31 14.44
N GLU A 255 -46.32 52.23 13.81
CA GLU A 255 -45.17 51.91 12.99
C GLU A 255 -44.05 51.24 13.81
N SER A 256 -43.73 51.75 15.01
CA SER A 256 -42.73 51.13 15.90
C SER A 256 -43.09 49.70 16.29
N GLU A 257 -44.36 49.43 16.60
CA GLU A 257 -44.85 48.08 16.92
C GLU A 257 -44.75 47.14 15.71
N GLN A 258 -45.11 47.62 14.52
CA GLN A 258 -44.94 46.86 13.29
C GLN A 258 -43.45 46.59 12.98
N LEU A 259 -42.56 47.56 13.23
CA LEU A 259 -41.12 47.39 13.08
C LEU A 259 -40.59 46.35 14.08
N ALA A 260 -41.08 46.35 15.31
CA ALA A 260 -40.74 45.34 16.31
C ALA A 260 -41.14 43.92 15.86
N GLU A 261 -42.33 43.78 15.28
CA GLU A 261 -42.80 42.53 14.69
C GLU A 261 -41.93 42.10 13.51
N CYS A 262 -41.65 43.01 12.57
CA CYS A 262 -40.76 42.76 11.43
C CYS A 262 -39.37 42.33 11.90
N PHE A 263 -38.82 42.94 12.95
CA PHE A 263 -37.54 42.56 13.53
C PHE A 263 -37.61 41.15 14.13
N ARG A 264 -38.65 40.83 14.90
CA ARG A 264 -38.83 39.49 15.49
C ARG A 264 -38.91 38.39 14.43
N GLN A 265 -39.55 38.68 13.29
CA GLN A 265 -39.71 37.73 12.19
C GLN A 265 -38.45 37.58 11.32
N SER A 266 -37.73 38.69 11.09
CA SER A 266 -36.60 38.70 10.15
C SER A 266 -35.23 38.61 10.81
N GLY A 267 -35.11 38.95 12.09
CA GLY A 267 -33.84 39.12 12.81
C GLY A 267 -32.97 40.27 12.27
N ALA A 268 -33.49 41.10 11.37
CA ALA A 268 -32.66 42.01 10.61
C ALA A 268 -32.34 43.29 11.40
N LEU A 269 -31.07 43.45 11.78
CA LEU A 269 -30.58 44.57 12.61
C LEU A 269 -30.92 45.97 12.07
N PHE A 270 -30.99 46.13 10.75
CA PHE A 270 -31.38 47.42 10.16
C PHE A 270 -32.81 47.83 10.51
N VAL A 271 -33.71 46.86 10.75
CA VAL A 271 -35.10 47.14 11.15
C VAL A 271 -35.13 47.67 12.58
N GLN A 272 -34.28 47.12 13.45
CA GLN A 272 -34.12 47.61 14.81
C GLN A 272 -33.61 49.05 14.84
N ASP A 273 -32.59 49.39 14.04
CA ASP A 273 -32.09 50.77 13.89
C ASP A 273 -33.19 51.77 13.50
N ILE A 274 -34.06 51.37 12.56
CA ILE A 274 -35.20 52.19 12.13
C ILE A 274 -36.18 52.34 13.30
N GLN A 275 -36.49 51.25 14.01
CA GLN A 275 -37.39 51.26 15.15
C GLN A 275 -36.90 52.19 16.27
N GLU A 276 -35.61 52.12 16.62
CA GLU A 276 -35.00 52.99 17.63
C GLU A 276 -35.12 54.47 17.25
N SER A 277 -34.90 54.78 15.97
CA SER A 277 -35.06 56.14 15.45
C SER A 277 -36.53 56.61 15.51
N VAL A 278 -37.48 55.73 15.17
CA VAL A 278 -38.92 56.02 15.29
C VAL A 278 -39.33 56.24 16.75
N ASN A 279 -38.82 55.42 17.67
CA ASN A 279 -39.07 55.58 19.11
C ASN A 279 -38.51 56.92 19.64
N GLU A 280 -37.36 57.36 19.15
CA GLU A 280 -36.83 58.69 19.47
C GLU A 280 -37.82 59.79 19.03
N VAL A 281 -38.36 59.69 17.82
CA VAL A 281 -39.37 60.62 17.30
C VAL A 281 -40.63 60.62 18.16
N VAL A 282 -41.16 59.43 18.54
CA VAL A 282 -42.31 59.32 19.46
C VAL A 282 -42.03 60.06 20.78
N GLY A 283 -40.83 59.88 21.34
CA GLY A 283 -40.41 60.57 22.55
C GLY A 283 -40.40 62.10 22.40
N LYS A 284 -39.89 62.63 21.28
CA LYS A 284 -39.89 64.07 21.00
C LYS A 284 -41.28 64.62 20.73
N CYS A 285 -42.14 63.90 20.00
CA CYS A 285 -43.54 64.28 19.80
C CYS A 285 -44.29 64.34 21.13
N THR A 286 -44.07 63.38 22.03
CA THR A 286 -44.70 63.35 23.35
C THR A 286 -44.28 64.57 24.19
N ALA A 287 -42.98 64.90 24.19
CA ALA A 287 -42.49 66.09 24.87
C ALA A 287 -43.08 67.40 24.30
N LEU A 288 -43.22 67.49 22.98
CA LEU A 288 -43.86 68.62 22.31
C LEU A 288 -45.34 68.73 22.67
N HIS A 289 -46.07 67.60 22.71
CA HIS A 289 -47.47 67.54 23.13
C HIS A 289 -47.65 68.09 24.55
N ASP A 290 -46.83 67.64 25.50
CA ASP A 290 -46.92 68.09 26.90
C ASP A 290 -46.63 69.59 27.07
N LEU A 291 -45.72 70.14 26.27
CA LEU A 291 -45.45 71.57 26.26
C LEU A 291 -46.59 72.35 25.60
N LEU A 292 -47.20 71.82 24.54
CA LEU A 292 -48.35 72.43 23.87
C LEU A 292 -49.57 72.48 24.79
N GLU A 293 -49.83 71.44 25.58
CA GLU A 293 -50.91 71.43 26.59
C GLU A 293 -50.71 72.54 27.62
N LYS A 294 -49.48 72.70 28.13
CA LYS A 294 -49.15 73.79 29.06
C LYS A 294 -49.34 75.16 28.42
N PHE A 295 -48.83 75.34 27.20
CA PHE A 295 -48.97 76.59 26.45
C PHE A 295 -50.43 76.94 26.17
N LYS A 296 -51.27 75.95 25.84
CA LYS A 296 -52.71 76.12 25.66
C LYS A 296 -53.37 76.64 26.94
N VAL A 297 -53.05 76.05 28.09
CA VAL A 297 -53.57 76.51 29.39
C VAL A 297 -53.15 77.95 29.65
N GLU A 298 -51.88 78.28 29.42
CA GLU A 298 -51.36 79.64 29.57
C GLU A 298 -52.05 80.65 28.61
N CYS A 299 -52.39 80.23 27.39
CA CYS A 299 -53.14 81.05 26.45
C CYS A 299 -54.58 81.29 26.95
N ALA A 300 -55.24 80.26 27.49
CA ALA A 300 -56.59 80.36 28.03
C ALA A 300 -56.67 81.26 29.27
N THR A 301 -55.63 81.25 30.11
CA THR A 301 -55.51 82.09 31.32
C THR A 301 -54.93 83.47 31.06
N GLY A 302 -54.49 83.75 29.82
CA GLY A 302 -53.86 85.03 29.45
C GLY A 302 -52.46 85.23 30.02
N THR A 303 -51.78 84.15 30.44
CA THR A 303 -50.44 84.16 31.01
C THR A 303 -49.37 83.68 30.03
N ALA A 304 -49.75 83.36 28.79
CA ALA A 304 -48.82 82.93 27.74
C ALA A 304 -47.76 84.01 27.48
N SER A 305 -46.51 83.57 27.41
CA SER A 305 -45.36 84.47 27.29
C SER A 305 -44.50 84.09 26.10
N ARG A 306 -43.59 85.00 25.72
CA ARG A 306 -42.59 84.70 24.68
C ARG A 306 -41.71 83.51 25.05
N ASN A 307 -41.35 83.40 26.33
CA ASN A 307 -40.56 82.28 26.85
C ASN A 307 -41.26 80.93 26.66
N SER A 308 -42.59 80.90 26.82
CA SER A 308 -43.39 79.69 26.60
C SER A 308 -43.35 79.25 25.14
N LEU A 309 -43.45 80.20 24.21
CA LEU A 309 -43.32 79.92 22.78
C LEU A 309 -41.89 79.49 22.41
N ASP A 310 -40.86 80.07 23.01
CA ASP A 310 -39.47 79.72 22.70
C ASP A 310 -39.14 78.28 23.16
N ARG A 311 -39.70 77.82 24.27
CA ARG A 311 -39.64 76.39 24.67
C ARG A 311 -40.30 75.47 23.66
N LEU A 312 -41.42 75.88 23.07
CA LEU A 312 -42.08 75.11 22.02
C LEU A 312 -41.23 75.05 20.74
N LYS A 313 -40.56 76.15 20.37
CA LYS A 313 -39.64 76.16 19.22
C LYS A 313 -38.45 75.23 19.44
N GLU A 314 -37.90 75.21 20.67
CA GLU A 314 -36.82 74.29 21.01
C GLU A 314 -37.29 72.83 20.89
N ALA A 315 -38.47 72.50 21.42
CA ALA A 315 -39.05 71.16 21.29
C ALA A 315 -39.33 70.77 19.84
N GLU A 316 -39.82 71.70 19.02
CA GLU A 316 -40.04 71.49 17.58
C GLU A 316 -38.71 71.27 16.84
N SER A 317 -37.66 72.02 17.15
CA SER A 317 -36.32 71.80 16.60
C SER A 317 -35.74 70.44 17.01
N LEU A 318 -35.92 70.02 18.27
CA LEU A 318 -35.51 68.69 18.72
C LEU A 318 -36.27 67.57 18.01
N LEU A 319 -37.56 67.77 17.72
CA LEU A 319 -38.36 66.85 16.92
C LEU A 319 -37.81 66.76 15.48
N GLN A 320 -37.56 67.90 14.83
CA GLN A 320 -36.98 67.90 13.48
C GLN A 320 -35.63 67.18 13.44
N ASN A 321 -34.79 67.38 14.45
CA ASN A 321 -33.50 66.69 14.56
C ASN A 321 -33.69 65.18 14.72
N ALA A 322 -34.65 64.72 15.52
CA ALA A 322 -34.96 63.30 15.67
C ALA A 322 -35.49 62.68 14.36
N VAL A 323 -36.37 63.39 13.64
CA VAL A 323 -36.86 62.95 12.32
C VAL A 323 -35.70 62.85 11.31
N GLY A 324 -34.76 63.79 11.35
CA GLY A 324 -33.56 63.77 10.51
C GLY A 324 -32.61 62.60 10.79
N LYS A 325 -32.73 61.93 11.94
CA LYS A 325 -31.95 60.73 12.28
C LYS A 325 -32.55 59.44 11.72
N ILE A 326 -33.80 59.46 11.24
CA ILE A 326 -34.39 58.28 10.59
C ILE A 326 -33.48 57.88 9.41
N PRO A 327 -32.95 56.65 9.39
CA PRO A 327 -31.95 56.25 8.40
C PRO A 327 -32.49 56.36 6.98
N ALA A 328 -31.70 56.97 6.09
CA ALA A 328 -31.96 56.94 4.67
C ALA A 328 -31.50 55.60 4.07
N ILE A 329 -32.11 55.23 2.94
CA ILE A 329 -31.79 53.99 2.20
C ILE A 329 -30.28 53.85 1.94
N HIS A 330 -29.64 54.92 1.48
CA HIS A 330 -28.21 54.89 1.15
C HIS A 330 -27.35 54.65 2.39
N SER A 331 -27.73 55.23 3.54
CA SER A 331 -27.05 55.02 4.83
C SER A 331 -27.19 53.57 5.30
N LEU A 332 -28.40 52.99 5.17
CA LEU A 332 -28.63 51.58 5.49
C LEU A 332 -27.84 50.64 4.57
N LYS A 333 -27.81 50.91 3.26
CA LYS A 333 -26.99 50.14 2.32
C LYS A 333 -25.52 50.18 2.71
N ALA A 334 -24.96 51.37 2.95
CA ALA A 334 -23.55 51.51 3.33
C ALA A 334 -23.21 50.77 4.64
N LYS A 335 -24.10 50.84 5.65
CA LYS A 335 -23.88 50.21 6.97
C LYS A 335 -23.98 48.69 6.92
N TYR A 336 -24.94 48.13 6.19
CA TYR A 336 -25.28 46.71 6.26
C TYR A 336 -24.81 45.87 5.04
N GLN A 337 -24.30 46.50 3.99
CA GLN A 337 -23.77 45.80 2.81
C GLN A 337 -22.63 44.81 3.13
N ASN A 338 -21.91 45.04 4.23
CA ASN A 338 -20.82 44.16 4.69
C ASN A 338 -21.18 43.28 5.89
N GLN A 339 -22.35 43.43 6.51
CA GLN A 339 -22.73 42.63 7.68
C GLN A 339 -23.54 41.38 7.32
N ASN A 340 -24.20 41.38 6.15
CA ASN A 340 -24.91 40.20 5.65
C ASN A 340 -23.98 39.02 5.27
N TRP A 341 -22.65 39.20 5.35
CA TRP A 341 -21.64 38.14 5.13
C TRP A 341 -21.54 37.14 6.27
N HIS A 342 -21.92 37.53 7.50
CA HIS A 342 -21.74 36.67 8.68
C HIS A 342 -22.93 35.75 8.98
N TYR A 343 -23.96 35.75 8.13
CA TYR A 343 -25.05 34.76 8.21
C TYR A 343 -24.63 33.37 7.71
N GLU A 344 -23.42 33.19 7.18
CA GLU A 344 -22.95 31.90 6.66
C GLU A 344 -22.68 30.83 7.74
N ASP A 345 -22.55 31.18 9.02
CA ASP A 345 -22.37 30.19 10.09
C ASP A 345 -23.70 29.63 10.66
N ASP A 346 -24.85 30.24 10.34
CA ASP A 346 -26.16 29.85 10.89
C ASP A 346 -27.14 29.26 9.84
N VAL A 347 -26.69 28.99 8.61
CA VAL A 347 -27.49 28.27 7.59
C VAL A 347 -27.56 26.75 7.87
N GLN A 348 -27.51 26.36 9.15
CA GLN A 348 -28.06 25.09 9.63
C GLN A 348 -29.45 25.25 10.25
N SER A 349 -29.95 26.47 10.45
CA SER A 349 -31.28 26.70 11.00
C SER A 349 -32.18 27.39 9.98
N SER A 350 -33.26 26.71 9.63
CA SER A 350 -34.40 27.16 8.83
C SER A 350 -34.24 27.16 7.29
N VAL A 351 -34.38 25.94 6.76
CA VAL A 351 -35.35 25.73 5.67
C VAL A 351 -36.69 26.33 6.11
N ILE A 352 -36.97 27.58 5.72
CA ILE A 352 -38.32 28.06 5.42
C ILE A 352 -38.20 28.81 4.10
N ILE A 353 -38.06 28.03 3.03
CA ILE A 353 -38.55 28.42 1.71
C ILE A 353 -39.99 27.92 1.67
N THR A 354 -40.90 28.71 2.23
CA THR A 354 -42.32 28.62 1.92
C THR A 354 -42.93 30.00 2.14
N GLU A 355 -43.36 30.58 1.03
CA GLU A 355 -44.43 31.59 0.94
C GLU A 355 -44.26 32.89 1.73
N ILE A 356 -43.59 33.87 1.11
CA ILE A 356 -44.04 35.27 1.16
C ILE A 356 -43.95 35.82 -0.27
N ILE A 357 -44.76 35.23 -1.14
CA ILE A 357 -45.34 35.91 -2.30
C ILE A 357 -46.83 35.98 -1.97
N ASP A 358 -47.19 37.09 -1.32
CA ASP A 358 -48.42 37.86 -1.56
C ASP A 358 -48.14 39.31 -1.12
#